data_AF-H5TWT0-F1
#
_entry.id   AF-H5TWT0-F1
#
_cell.length_a   1.000
_cell.length_b   1.000
_cell.length_c   1.000
_cell.angle_alpha   90.00
_cell.angle_beta   90.00
_cell.angle_gamma   90.00
#
_symmetry.space_group_name_H-M   'P 1'
#
loop_
_entity.id
_entity.type
_entity.pdbx_description
1 polymer ?
#
loop_
_entity_poly.entity_id
_entity_poly.type
_entity_poly.pdbx_seq_one_letter_code
_entity_poly.pdbx_strand_id
1 'polypeptide(L)'
;MATAHLVELVDAHKHAYGVSDAELARRIGVSRQNLNLWRTHGVRGMPARATLEGIATVTGRSYQRVLEAALRDAGYLDQPWQKEDG
;
A
#
# COMPACT_ATOMS: atom_id res chain seq x y z
N MET A 1 -9.76 -13.09 4.07
CA MET A 1 -8.39 -12.53 4.20
C MET A 1 -8.43 -11.21 3.47
N ALA A 2 -8.30 -10.08 4.16
CA ALA A 2 -8.38 -8.77 3.51
C ALA A 2 -7.21 -8.63 2.54
N THR A 3 -7.52 -8.47 1.26
CA THR A 3 -6.54 -8.32 0.19
C THR A 3 -5.87 -6.95 0.36
N ALA A 4 -4.61 -6.92 0.79
CA ALA A 4 -3.87 -5.67 0.94
C ALA A 4 -3.46 -5.15 -0.45
N HIS A 5 -4.28 -4.27 -1.04
CA HIS A 5 -4.11 -3.73 -2.38
C HIS A 5 -2.78 -2.99 -2.56
N LEU A 6 -2.29 -2.34 -1.50
CA LEU A 6 -1.01 -1.64 -1.53
C LEU A 6 0.17 -2.63 -1.64
N VAL A 7 0.09 -3.75 -0.94
CA VAL A 7 1.11 -4.81 -0.99
C VAL A 7 1.10 -5.50 -2.35
N GLU A 8 -0.07 -5.73 -2.94
CA GLU A 8 -0.18 -6.30 -4.28
C GLU A 8 0.51 -5.44 -5.34
N LEU A 9 0.41 -4.11 -5.26
CA LEU A 9 1.14 -3.21 -6.17
C LEU A 9 2.66 -3.40 -6.07
N VAL A 10 3.16 -3.59 -4.85
CA VAL A 10 4.59 -3.80 -4.59
C VAL A 10 5.02 -5.19 -5.06
N ASP A 11 4.26 -6.24 -4.78
CA ASP A 11 4.57 -7.61 -5.20
C ASP A 11 4.44 -7.80 -6.73
N ALA A 12 3.50 -7.11 -7.39
CA ALA A 12 3.43 -7.10 -8.86
C ALA A 12 4.68 -6.48 -9.48
N HIS A 13 5.18 -5.37 -8.92
CA HIS A 13 6.44 -4.77 -9.37
C HIS A 13 7.63 -5.68 -9.07
N LYS A 14 7.65 -6.32 -7.90
CA LYS A 14 8.65 -7.33 -7.53
C LYS A 14 8.75 -8.44 -8.58
N HIS A 15 7.61 -8.99 -8.98
CA HIS A 15 7.53 -10.06 -9.95
C HIS A 15 7.94 -9.60 -11.36
N ALA A 16 7.57 -8.38 -11.75
CA ALA A 16 7.90 -7.84 -13.06
C ALA A 16 9.39 -7.49 -13.23
N TYR A 17 10.04 -7.01 -12.17
CA TYR A 17 11.42 -6.50 -12.22
C TYR A 17 12.46 -7.39 -11.50
N GLY A 18 12.03 -8.47 -10.83
CA GLY A 18 12.92 -9.40 -10.13
C GLY A 18 13.68 -8.78 -8.95
N VAL A 19 13.14 -7.73 -8.33
CA VAL A 19 13.80 -7.01 -7.24
C VAL A 19 13.58 -7.68 -5.87
N SER A 20 14.56 -7.57 -4.96
CA SER A 20 14.45 -8.10 -3.60
C SER A 20 13.58 -7.22 -2.71
N ASP A 21 12.92 -7.80 -1.70
CA ASP A 21 12.14 -7.05 -0.70
C ASP A 21 12.97 -5.99 0.04
N ALA A 22 14.25 -6.26 0.26
CA ALA A 22 15.18 -5.31 0.88
C ALA A 22 15.39 -4.06 0.03
N GLU A 23 15.46 -4.26 -1.29
CA GLU A 23 15.66 -3.19 -2.26
C GLU A 23 14.38 -2.38 -2.44
N LEU A 24 13.23 -3.06 -2.52
CA LEU A 24 11.91 -2.42 -2.50
C LEU A 24 11.73 -1.56 -1.24
N ALA A 25 12.02 -2.11 -0.06
CA ALA A 25 11.94 -1.38 1.21
C ALA A 25 12.80 -0.11 1.19
N ARG A 26 14.06 -0.23 0.73
CA ARG A 26 14.97 0.91 0.60
C ARG A 26 14.47 1.98 -0.36
N ARG A 27 13.99 1.60 -1.54
CA ARG A 27 13.49 2.56 -2.55
C ARG A 27 12.19 3.23 -2.13
N ILE A 28 11.33 2.51 -1.41
CA ILE A 28 10.09 3.05 -0.84
C ILE A 28 10.37 3.95 0.38
N GLY A 29 11.52 3.78 1.04
CA GLY A 29 11.88 4.51 2.25
C GLY A 29 11.23 3.93 3.53
N VAL A 30 10.96 2.62 3.56
CA VAL A 30 10.40 1.92 4.72
C VAL A 30 11.34 0.82 5.20
N SER A 31 11.16 0.39 6.45
CA SER A 31 11.87 -0.79 6.96
C SER A 31 11.27 -2.08 6.39
N ARG A 32 12.10 -3.13 6.26
CA ARG A 32 11.62 -4.47 5.88
C ARG A 32 10.57 -5.00 6.85
N GLN A 33 10.69 -4.69 8.13
CA GLN A 33 9.68 -5.05 9.14
C GLN A 33 8.34 -4.39 8.86
N ASN A 34 8.31 -3.12 8.45
CA ASN A 34 7.07 -2.43 8.11
C ASN A 34 6.37 -3.08 6.90
N LEU A 35 7.12 -3.43 5.87
CA LEU A 35 6.62 -4.21 4.73
C LEU A 35 6.04 -5.57 5.15
N ASN A 36 6.72 -6.27 6.07
CA ASN A 36 6.24 -7.54 6.59
C ASN A 36 4.96 -7.37 7.44
N LEU A 37 4.88 -6.29 8.23
CA LEU A 37 3.68 -5.96 8.99
C LEU A 37 2.48 -5.69 8.07
N TRP A 38 2.68 -4.96 6.97
CA TRP A 38 1.61 -4.73 5.99
C TRP A 38 1.14 -6.02 5.33
N ARG A 39 2.05 -6.97 5.05
CA ARG A 39 1.68 -8.30 4.51
C ARG A 39 0.86 -9.13 5.47
N THR A 40 1.23 -9.13 6.75
CA THR A 40 0.60 -9.98 7.76
C THR A 40 -0.68 -9.38 8.34
N HIS A 41 -0.71 -8.06 8.52
CA HIS A 41 -1.78 -7.38 9.26
C HIS A 41 -2.61 -6.40 8.41
N GLY A 42 -2.24 -6.19 7.15
CA GLY A 42 -2.78 -5.10 6.33
C GLY A 42 -2.22 -3.74 6.77
N VAL A 43 -2.59 -2.69 6.04
CA VAL A 43 -2.18 -1.31 6.34
C VAL A 43 -3.09 -0.75 7.45
N ARG A 44 -2.81 -1.08 8.71
CA ARG A 44 -3.65 -0.66 9.87
C ARG A 44 -3.51 0.82 10.29
N GLY A 45 -3.03 1.68 9.41
CA GLY A 45 -2.85 3.10 9.66
C GLY A 45 -2.27 3.79 8.44
N MET A 46 -2.68 5.03 8.20
CA MET A 46 -2.29 5.76 7.00
C MET A 46 -0.75 5.93 6.94
N PRO A 47 -0.08 5.43 5.89
CA PRO A 47 1.36 5.62 5.73
C PRO A 47 1.70 7.10 5.59
N ALA A 48 2.91 7.49 5.98
CA ALA A 48 3.39 8.84 5.77
C ALA A 48 3.39 9.18 4.27
N ARG A 49 3.18 10.46 3.93
CA ARG A 49 3.20 10.94 2.54
C ARG A 49 4.47 10.52 1.79
N ALA A 50 5.63 10.65 2.43
CA ALA A 50 6.92 10.26 1.84
C ALA A 50 6.94 8.77 1.43
N THR A 51 6.30 7.91 2.21
CA THR A 51 6.17 6.48 1.93
C THR A 51 5.27 6.22 0.72
N LEU A 52 4.14 6.95 0.61
CA LEU A 52 3.24 6.86 -0.54
C LEU A 52 3.93 7.34 -1.83
N GLU A 53 4.71 8.43 -1.74
CA GLU A 53 5.53 8.94 -2.84
C GLU A 53 6.62 7.93 -3.25
N GLY A 54 7.26 7.27 -2.28
CA GLY A 54 8.21 6.18 -2.55
C GLY A 54 7.57 5.00 -3.29
N ILE A 55 6.37 4.57 -2.87
CA ILE A 55 5.63 3.50 -3.55
C ILE A 55 5.23 3.92 -4.97
N ALA A 56 4.72 5.14 -5.15
CA ALA A 56 4.35 5.68 -6.45
C ALA A 56 5.55 5.69 -7.42
N THR A 57 6.70 6.16 -6.94
CA THR A 57 7.96 6.21 -7.68
C THR A 57 8.43 4.82 -8.08
N VAL A 58 8.44 3.87 -7.14
CA VAL A 58 8.91 2.50 -7.38
C VAL A 58 7.98 1.76 -8.33
N THR A 59 6.68 1.81 -8.09
CA THR A 59 5.69 1.08 -8.90
C THR A 59 5.39 1.76 -10.24
N GLY A 60 5.89 2.98 -10.47
CA GLY A 60 5.56 3.79 -11.64
C GLY A 60 4.08 4.16 -11.71
N ARG A 61 3.38 4.18 -10.57
CA ARG A 61 1.95 4.50 -10.48
C ARG A 61 1.76 5.93 -10.00
N SER A 62 0.61 6.51 -10.31
CA SER A 62 0.26 7.83 -9.79
C SER A 62 0.09 7.80 -8.27
N TYR A 63 0.51 8.87 -7.60
CA TYR A 63 0.33 9.05 -6.16
C TYR A 63 -1.14 8.84 -5.74
N GLN A 64 -2.09 9.31 -6.54
CA GLN A 64 -3.52 9.11 -6.30
C GLN A 64 -3.91 7.64 -6.19
N ARG A 65 -3.47 6.78 -7.13
CA ARG A 65 -3.79 5.36 -7.11
C ARG A 65 -3.20 4.65 -5.88
N VAL A 66 -2.00 5.06 -5.45
CA VAL A 66 -1.36 4.55 -4.24
C VAL A 66 -2.10 4.98 -2.99
N LEU A 67 -2.55 6.25 -2.94
CA LEU A 67 -3.35 6.78 -1.84
C LEU A 67 -4.70 6.07 -1.73
N GLU A 68 -5.40 5.84 -2.84
CA GLU A 68 -6.66 5.10 -2.87
C GLU A 68 -6.50 3.67 -2.34
N ALA A 69 -5.41 2.97 -2.73
CA ALA A 69 -5.09 1.65 -2.20
C ALA A 69 -4.83 1.68 -0.69
N ALA A 70 -4.04 2.66 -0.22
CA ALA A 70 -3.79 2.85 1.20
C ALA A 70 -5.07 3.13 2.01
N LEU A 71 -5.98 3.95 1.47
CA LEU A 71 -7.25 4.29 2.09
C LEU A 71 -8.20 3.09 2.16
N ARG A 72 -8.23 2.23 1.13
CA ARG A 72 -8.97 0.95 1.18
C ARG A 72 -8.38 0.01 2.20
N ASP A 73 -7.07 -0.20 2.18
CA ASP A 73 -6.40 -1.13 3.09
C ASP A 73 -6.53 -0.68 4.56
N ALA A 74 -6.56 0.63 4.81
CA ALA A 74 -6.78 1.21 6.13
C ALA A 74 -8.25 1.25 6.58
N GLY A 75 -9.18 0.78 5.74
CA GLY A 75 -10.61 0.73 6.06
C GLY A 75 -11.35 2.05 5.93
N TYR A 76 -10.71 3.13 5.48
CA TYR A 76 -11.37 4.43 5.25
C TYR A 76 -12.33 4.39 4.05
N LEU A 77 -12.10 3.49 3.10
CA LEU A 77 -12.95 3.29 1.92
C LEU A 77 -13.78 1.99 2.00
N ASP A 78 -13.77 1.29 3.14
CA ASP A 78 -14.49 0.02 3.31
C ASP A 78 -16.01 0.22 3.45
N GLN A 79 -16.45 1.41 3.85
CA GLN A 79 -17.87 1.71 4.00
C GLN A 79 -18.30 2.81 3.01
N PRO A 80 -19.12 2.51 1.99
CA PRO A 80 -19.91 3.55 1.37
C PRO A 80 -20.77 4.16 2.48
N TRP A 81 -20.84 5.49 2.55
CA TRP A 81 -21.79 6.21 3.39
C TRP A 81 -23.21 5.71 3.02
N GLN A 82 -23.68 4.66 3.68
CA GLN A 82 -25.09 4.30 3.66
C GLN A 82 -25.75 5.46 4.39
N LYS A 83 -26.41 6.32 3.62
CA LYS A 83 -27.44 7.18 4.20
C LYS A 83 -28.47 6.20 4.73
N GLU A 84 -28.57 6.06 6.05
CA GLU A 84 -29.73 5.44 6.65
C GLU A 84 -30.93 6.28 6.19
N ASP A 85 -31.69 5.73 5.25
CA ASP A 85 -32.95 6.27 4.80
C ASP A 85 -33.92 6.36 5.98
N GLY A 86 -34.42 7.57 6.26
CA GLY A 86 -35.77 7.84 6.77
C GLY A 86 -36.03 7.61 8.25
#